data_AF-A0A9C6TG98-F1
#
_entry.id   AF-A0A9C6TG98-F1
#
_cell.length_a   1.000
_cell.length_b   1.000
_cell.length_c   1.000
_cell.angle_alpha   90.00
_cell.angle_beta   90.00
_cell.angle_gamma   90.00
#
_symmetry.space_group_name_H-M   'P 1'
#
loop_
_entity.id
_entity.type
_entity.pdbx_description
1 polymer ?
#
loop_
_entity_poly.entity_id
_entity_poly.type
_entity_poly.pdbx_seq_one_letter_code
_entity_poly.pdbx_strand_id
1 'polypeptide(L)'
;MRFNLLFCLLQDPYSLDFGRFFTGYGIGVISYVVPIYIVEIAPKNLRGGLATTNQLMIVIGASVSFLIGSVITWRQLALAGLVPCICLLIGLWFIPESPRWLYGNKRKNQKLDSWLLEAEV
;
A
#
# COMPACT_ATOMS: atom_id res chain seq x y z
N MET A 1 -19.47 -12.50 -26.93
CA MET A 1 -20.51 -11.44 -26.77
C MET A 1 -21.31 -11.51 -25.46
N ARG A 2 -21.36 -12.63 -24.72
CA ARG A 2 -22.19 -12.76 -23.49
C ARG A 2 -21.54 -12.32 -22.16
N PHE A 3 -20.22 -12.16 -22.08
CA PHE A 3 -19.55 -11.82 -20.81
C PHE A 3 -19.66 -10.32 -20.42
N ASN A 4 -19.85 -9.43 -21.41
CA ASN A 4 -20.00 -7.99 -21.16
C ASN A 4 -21.40 -7.60 -20.65
N LEU A 5 -22.43 -8.43 -20.90
CA LEU A 5 -23.82 -8.10 -20.51
C LEU A 5 -24.06 -8.30 -19.01
N LEU A 6 -23.39 -9.28 -18.40
CA LEU A 6 -23.44 -9.56 -16.95
C LEU A 6 -22.84 -8.42 -16.11
N PHE A 7 -21.82 -7.74 -16.64
CA PHE A 7 -21.24 -6.54 -16.03
C PHE A 7 -22.16 -5.32 -16.11
N CYS A 8 -22.95 -5.19 -17.19
CA CYS A 8 -23.93 -4.11 -17.33
C CYS A 8 -25.14 -4.26 -16.40
N LEU A 9 -25.57 -5.49 -16.09
CA LEU A 9 -26.69 -5.73 -15.17
C LEU A 9 -26.34 -5.55 -13.68
N LEU A 10 -25.05 -5.47 -13.34
CA LEU A 10 -24.55 -5.22 -11.98
C LEU A 10 -24.21 -3.73 -11.73
N GLN A 11 -24.49 -2.86 -12.70
CA GLN A 11 -24.20 -1.43 -12.59
C GLN A 11 -25.30 -0.72 -11.79
N ASP A 12 -25.53 -1.18 -10.56
CA ASP A 12 -26.16 -0.36 -9.55
C ASP A 12 -25.20 0.77 -9.17
N PRO A 13 -25.65 2.04 -9.11
CA PRO A 13 -24.79 3.17 -8.76
C PRO A 13 -24.02 2.93 -7.44
N TYR A 14 -24.64 2.20 -6.52
CA TYR A 14 -24.06 1.80 -5.24
C TYR A 14 -22.78 0.96 -5.38
N SER A 15 -22.69 0.03 -6.34
CA SER A 15 -21.52 -0.86 -6.47
C SER A 15 -20.25 -0.10 -6.89
N LEU A 16 -20.43 0.94 -7.71
CA LEU A 16 -19.35 1.81 -8.17
C LEU A 16 -18.86 2.76 -7.05
N ASP A 17 -19.77 3.29 -6.25
CA ASP A 17 -19.45 4.14 -5.11
C ASP A 17 -18.71 3.37 -4.01
N PHE A 18 -19.17 2.17 -3.67
CA PHE A 18 -18.47 1.29 -2.73
C PHE A 18 -17.07 0.93 -3.24
N GLY A 19 -16.91 0.59 -4.51
CA GLY A 19 -15.61 0.28 -5.11
C GLY A 19 -14.61 1.44 -5.02
N ARG A 20 -15.06 2.68 -5.23
CA ARG A 20 -14.23 3.89 -5.08
C ARG A 20 -13.85 4.14 -3.63
N PHE A 21 -14.77 3.90 -2.69
CA PHE A 21 -14.52 4.09 -1.27
C PHE A 21 -13.41 3.17 -0.76
N PHE A 22 -13.49 1.87 -1.08
CA PHE A 22 -12.45 0.89 -0.71
C PHE A 22 -11.12 1.15 -1.40
N THR A 23 -11.15 1.50 -2.69
CA THR A 23 -9.93 1.82 -3.45
C THR A 23 -9.24 3.06 -2.87
N GLY A 24 -10.00 4.10 -2.54
CA GLY A 24 -9.48 5.31 -1.90
C GLY A 24 -8.88 5.05 -0.52
N TYR A 25 -9.55 4.23 0.29
CA TYR A 25 -9.04 3.82 1.60
C TYR A 25 -7.72 3.06 1.48
N GLY A 26 -7.64 2.07 0.58
CA GLY A 26 -6.43 1.29 0.35
C GLY A 26 -5.25 2.15 -0.10
N ILE A 27 -5.47 3.03 -1.08
CA ILE A 27 -4.42 3.95 -1.58
C ILE A 27 -3.95 4.90 -0.47
N GLY A 28 -4.85 5.41 0.36
CA GLY A 28 -4.51 6.31 1.47
C GLY A 28 -3.60 5.65 2.51
N VAL A 29 -3.91 4.42 2.93
CA VAL A 29 -3.08 3.67 3.89
C VAL A 29 -1.71 3.36 3.28
N ILE A 30 -1.66 2.89 2.03
CA ILE A 30 -0.40 2.54 1.34
C ILE A 30 0.48 3.79 1.17
N SER A 31 -0.11 4.93 0.79
CA SER A 31 0.62 6.19 0.59
C SER A 31 1.30 6.70 1.87
N TYR A 32 0.83 6.31 3.04
CA TYR A 32 1.45 6.64 4.32
C TYR A 32 2.51 5.61 4.73
N VAL A 33 2.23 4.31 4.56
CA VAL A 33 3.11 3.21 4.98
C VAL A 33 4.43 3.21 4.21
N VAL A 34 4.40 3.43 2.89
CA VAL A 34 5.60 3.37 2.04
C VAL A 34 6.68 4.39 2.42
N PRO A 35 6.40 5.71 2.51
CA PRO A 35 7.42 6.69 2.88
C PRO A 35 7.93 6.48 4.31
N ILE A 36 7.09 6.01 5.23
CA ILE A 36 7.51 5.64 6.59
C ILE A 36 8.51 4.50 6.58
N TYR A 37 8.20 3.42 5.87
CA TYR A 37 9.08 2.26 5.78
C TYR A 37 10.46 2.64 5.23
N ILE A 38 10.49 3.49 4.20
CA ILE A 38 11.73 4.01 3.61
C ILE A 38 12.54 4.80 4.64
N VAL A 39 11.90 5.67 5.43
CA VAL A 39 12.58 6.44 6.49
C VAL A 39 13.04 5.56 7.66
N GLU A 40 12.39 4.42 7.89
CA GLU A 40 12.78 3.46 8.93
C GLU A 40 14.05 2.70 8.58
N ILE A 41 14.26 2.38 7.30
CA ILE A 41 15.44 1.64 6.81
C ILE A 41 16.56 2.58 6.40
N ALA A 42 16.24 3.82 6.01
CA ALA A 42 17.22 4.77 5.52
C ALA A 42 18.25 5.20 6.58
N PRO A 43 19.56 5.16 6.25
CA PRO A 43 20.60 5.72 7.12
C PRO A 43 20.43 7.23 7.28
N LYS A 44 20.79 7.77 8.45
CA LYS A 44 20.51 9.16 8.87
C LYS A 44 20.89 10.23 7.84
N ASN A 45 21.91 9.98 7.02
CA ASN A 45 22.44 10.95 6.05
C ASN A 45 21.67 11.03 4.72
N LEU A 46 20.80 10.05 4.39
CA LEU A 46 20.12 9.97 3.08
C LEU A 46 18.59 9.95 3.18
N ARG A 47 18.03 10.15 4.38
CA ARG A 47 16.58 10.11 4.63
C ARG A 47 15.78 11.06 3.73
N GLY A 48 16.30 12.27 3.51
CA GLY A 48 15.66 13.26 2.64
C GLY A 48 15.65 12.83 1.18
N GLY A 49 16.77 12.30 0.67
CA GLY A 49 16.89 11.88 -0.74
C GLY A 49 16.04 10.65 -1.08
N LEU A 50 15.92 9.71 -0.15
CA LEU A 50 15.07 8.52 -0.35
C LEU A 50 13.57 8.87 -0.32
N ALA A 51 13.17 9.80 0.55
CA ALA A 51 11.79 10.29 0.61
C ALA A 51 11.40 11.07 -0.65
N THR A 52 12.28 11.95 -1.15
CA THR A 52 12.00 12.69 -2.40
C THR A 52 11.98 11.78 -3.62
N THR A 53 12.85 10.76 -3.68
CA THR A 53 12.83 9.76 -4.77
C THR A 53 11.52 9.00 -4.81
N ASN A 54 10.95 8.64 -3.65
CA ASN A 54 9.64 8.00 -3.58
C ASN A 54 8.53 8.92 -4.11
N GLN A 55 8.53 10.19 -3.69
CA GLN A 55 7.56 11.18 -4.17
C GLN A 55 7.66 11.39 -5.68
N LEU A 56 8.88 11.44 -6.24
CA LEU A 56 9.11 11.54 -7.67
C LEU A 56 8.54 10.33 -8.43
N MET A 57 8.74 9.12 -7.91
CA MET A 57 8.20 7.90 -8.53
C MET A 57 6.66 7.92 -8.56
N ILE A 58 6.00 8.39 -7.50
CA ILE A 58 4.54 8.55 -7.45
C ILE A 58 4.07 9.55 -8.52
N VAL A 59 4.72 10.71 -8.61
CA VAL A 59 4.36 11.75 -9.59
C VAL A 59 4.56 11.25 -11.02
N ILE A 60 5.68 10.58 -11.31
CA ILE A 60 5.96 10.00 -12.62
C ILE A 60 4.90 8.94 -12.97
N GLY A 61 4.57 8.05 -12.04
CA GLY A 61 3.53 7.05 -12.24
C GLY A 61 2.15 7.65 -12.51
N ALA A 62 1.79 8.71 -11.79
CA ALA A 62 0.56 9.45 -12.02
C ALA A 62 0.56 10.13 -13.39
N SER A 63 1.65 10.80 -13.78
CA SER A 63 1.80 11.42 -15.10
C SER A 63 1.65 10.42 -16.25
N VAL A 64 2.29 9.25 -16.14
CA VAL A 64 2.15 8.17 -17.13
C VAL A 64 0.70 7.65 -17.17
N SER A 65 0.05 7.54 -16.02
CA SER A 65 -1.36 7.09 -15.94
C SER A 65 -2.31 8.08 -16.61
N PHE A 66 -2.06 9.39 -16.50
CA PHE A 66 -2.82 10.42 -17.21
C PHE A 66 -2.59 10.37 -18.72
N LEU A 67 -1.36 10.12 -19.18
CA LEU A 67 -1.05 9.96 -20.61
C LEU A 67 -1.71 8.72 -21.22
N ILE A 68 -1.77 7.61 -20.49
CA ILE A 68 -2.47 6.40 -20.94
C ILE A 68 -3.99 6.62 -20.92
N GLY A 69 -4.49 7.31 -19.89
CA GLY A 69 -5.90 7.63 -19.74
C GLY A 69 -6.47 8.55 -20.82
N SER A 70 -5.64 9.33 -21.53
CA SER A 70 -6.09 10.17 -22.65
C SER A 70 -6.29 9.38 -23.94
N VAL A 71 -5.66 8.21 -24.07
CA VAL A 71 -5.71 7.36 -25.28
C VAL A 71 -6.69 6.18 -25.11
N ILE A 72 -7.00 5.79 -23.88
CA ILE A 72 -7.69 4.54 -23.53
C ILE A 72 -9.04 4.78 -22.84
N THR A 73 -10.00 3.86 -23.00
CA THR A 73 -11.32 3.91 -22.34
C THR A 73 -11.21 3.76 -20.82
N TRP A 74 -12.04 4.48 -20.05
CA TRP A 74 -12.07 4.49 -18.58
C TRP A 74 -12.09 3.11 -17.91
N ARG A 75 -12.69 2.08 -18.55
CA ARG A 75 -12.72 0.70 -18.05
C ARG A 75 -11.35 0.04 -18.07
N GLN A 76 -10.59 0.26 -19.14
CA GLN A 76 -9.23 -0.26 -19.27
C GLN A 76 -8.26 0.49 -18.36
N LEU A 77 -8.51 1.78 -18.10
CA LEU A 77 -7.76 2.55 -17.10
C LEU A 77 -7.99 2.01 -15.68
N ALA A 78 -9.23 1.65 -15.32
CA ALA A 78 -9.54 1.02 -14.03
C ALA A 78 -8.87 -0.36 -13.87
N LEU A 79 -8.86 -1.17 -14.94
CA LEU A 79 -8.14 -2.45 -14.98
C LEU A 79 -6.62 -2.27 -14.85
N ALA A 80 -6.05 -1.27 -15.51
CA ALA A 80 -4.63 -0.94 -15.40
C ALA A 80 -4.25 -0.51 -13.98
N GLY A 81 -5.13 0.19 -13.26
CA GLY A 81 -4.94 0.56 -11.85
C GLY A 81 -4.98 -0.62 -10.88
N LEU A 82 -5.59 -1.75 -11.26
CA LEU A 82 -5.59 -2.97 -10.45
C LEU A 82 -4.21 -3.66 -10.43
N VAL A 83 -3.43 -3.50 -11.50
CA VAL A 83 -2.10 -4.10 -11.67
C VAL A 83 -1.11 -3.67 -10.56
N PRO A 84 -0.90 -2.37 -10.28
CA PRO A 84 -0.03 -1.95 -9.18
C PRO A 84 -0.57 -2.38 -7.82
N CYS A 85 -1.89 -2.44 -7.61
CA CYS A 85 -2.48 -2.92 -6.36
C CYS A 85 -2.14 -4.39 -6.08
N ILE A 86 -2.25 -5.26 -7.08
CA ILE A 86 -1.89 -6.69 -6.96
C ILE A 86 -0.38 -6.82 -6.77
N CYS A 87 0.42 -6.05 -7.51
CA CYS A 87 1.87 -6.06 -7.39
C CYS A 87 2.32 -5.65 -5.97
N LEU A 88 1.68 -4.65 -5.36
CA LEU A 88 1.92 -4.23 -3.98
C LEU A 88 1.50 -5.28 -2.95
N LEU A 89 0.37 -5.95 -3.15
CA LEU A 89 -0.07 -7.05 -2.27
C LEU A 89 0.93 -8.20 -2.25
N ILE A 90 1.48 -8.55 -3.42
CA ILE A 90 2.54 -9.56 -3.54
C ILE A 90 3.84 -9.05 -2.89
N GLY A 91 4.19 -7.78 -3.13
CA GLY A 91 5.37 -7.14 -2.54
C GLY A 91 5.35 -7.13 -1.02
N LEU A 92 4.17 -6.98 -0.40
CA LEU A 92 4.01 -7.00 1.06
C LEU A 92 4.42 -8.35 1.67
N TRP A 93 4.27 -9.45 0.94
CA TRP A 93 4.67 -10.78 1.40
C TRP A 93 6.20 -10.95 1.41
N PHE A 94 6.92 -10.18 0.60
CA PHE A 94 8.38 -10.24 0.49
C PHE A 94 9.10 -9.23 1.39
N ILE A 95 8.38 -8.23 1.91
CA ILE A 95 8.94 -7.17 2.74
C ILE A 95 9.11 -7.68 4.19
N PRO A 96 10.36 -7.83 4.69
CA PRO A 96 10.58 -8.15 6.10
C PRO A 96 10.11 -6.98 6.97
N GLU A 97 9.54 -7.33 8.13
CA GLU A 97 9.01 -6.40 9.11
C GLU A 97 10.02 -5.30 9.46
N SER A 98 9.50 -4.08 9.71
CA SER A 98 10.38 -2.95 9.93
C SER A 98 11.24 -3.15 11.20
N PRO A 99 12.53 -2.79 11.16
CA PRO A 99 13.47 -3.07 12.25
C PRO A 99 13.04 -2.43 13.57
N ARG A 100 12.32 -1.30 13.55
CA ARG A 100 11.79 -0.66 14.77
C ARG A 100 10.69 -1.48 15.44
N TRP A 101 9.80 -2.09 14.66
CA TRP A 101 8.76 -2.96 15.20
C TRP A 101 9.37 -4.18 15.88
N LEU A 102 10.38 -4.80 15.25
CA LEU A 102 11.17 -5.88 15.84
C LEU A 102 11.86 -5.49 17.15
N TYR A 103 12.45 -4.29 17.22
CA TYR A 103 13.07 -3.79 18.47
C TYR A 103 12.03 -3.55 19.59
N GLY A 104 10.85 -3.03 19.24
CA GLY A 104 9.75 -2.84 20.19
C GLY A 104 9.22 -4.16 20.74
N ASN A 105 9.03 -5.16 19.87
CA ASN A 105 8.51 -6.47 20.26
C ASN A 105 9.51 -7.26 21.10
N LYS A 106 10.80 -7.23 20.76
CA LYS A 106 11.86 -7.86 21.59
C LYS A 106 11.89 -7.28 23.00
N ARG A 107 11.78 -5.95 23.13
CA ARG A 107 11.77 -5.27 24.43
C ARG A 107 10.51 -5.57 25.24
N LYS A 108 9.36 -5.76 24.58
CA LYS A 108 8.10 -6.12 25.25
C LYS A 108 8.12 -7.57 25.76
N ASN A 109 8.62 -8.50 24.95
CA ASN A 109 8.79 -9.90 25.35
C ASN A 109 9.79 -10.04 26.51
N GLN A 110 10.94 -9.38 26.44
CA GLN A 110 11.93 -9.39 27.52
C GLN A 110 11.36 -8.86 28.86
N LYS A 111 10.46 -7.88 28.80
CA LYS A 111 9.80 -7.35 29.98
C LYS A 111 8.74 -8.32 30.52
N LEU A 112 7.97 -8.97 29.66
CA LEU A 112 7.03 -10.02 30.08
C LEU A 112 7.73 -11.17 30.79
N ASP A 113 8.87 -11.62 30.26
CA ASP A 113 9.64 -12.71 30.86
C ASP A 113 10.10 -12.36 32.28
N SER A 114 10.50 -11.11 32.56
CA SER A 114 10.83 -10.69 33.93
C SER A 114 9.63 -10.67 34.87
N TRP A 115 8.46 -10.19 34.40
CA TRP A 115 7.22 -10.22 35.22
C TRP A 115 6.79 -11.65 35.59
N LEU A 116 7.01 -12.62 34.70
CA LEU A 116 6.70 -14.03 34.97
C LEU A 116 7.64 -14.61 36.04
N LEU A 117 8.93 -14.25 36.01
CA LEU A 117 9.89 -14.68 37.04
C LEU A 117 9.63 -14.07 38.41
N GLU A 118 9.16 -12.81 38.47
CA GLU A 118 8.76 -12.17 39.74
C GLU A 118 7.43 -12.72 40.31
N ALA A 119 6.56 -13.30 39.48
CA ALA A 119 5.25 -13.82 39.90
C ALA A 119 5.31 -15.27 40.41
N GLU A 120 6.44 -15.97 40.20
CA GLU A 120 6.66 -17.37 40.57
C GLU A 120 7.55 -17.53 41.83
N VAL A 121 7.99 -16.41 42.43
CA VAL A 121 8.77 -16.33 43.69
C VAL A 121 7.92 -15.72 44.79
#